data_AF-A0A966PXR1-F1
#
_entry.id   AF-A0A966PXR1-F1
#
_cell.length_a   1.000
_cell.length_b   1.000
_cell.length_c   1.000
_cell.angle_alpha   90.00
_cell.angle_beta   90.00
_cell.angle_gamma   90.00
#
_symmetry.space_group_name_H-M   'P 1'
#
loop_
_entity.id
_entity.type
_entity.pdbx_description
1 polymer ?
#
loop_
_entity_poly.entity_id
_entity_poly.type
_entity_poly.pdbx_seq_one_letter_code
_entity_poly.pdbx_strand_id
1 'polypeptide(L)'
;MKTYYEEISQDNIFEGVELATPSNTDTSVKNMIQNDAPSMLSSEWHDYAMTLFHESEIVDGHPLVAGLRRVAEVVLGPIIFSGPTQVFPVQREDHHGRATVIFTVEFANGMKYAEVADSWEGNTDDMFCAFAVAIASTRAEARALRKALKIKGVAAEELTKKDTAKIVRDISNTKTSSEGEYNDQSRMSDAQYNFIDIKCRQLNIDGQKLFKEFNADSGKKVSKKVASDVIDRLNDYQRDKNSIPQELLGYQQEWRNT
;
A
#
# COMPACT_ATOMS: atom_id res chain seq x y z
N MET A 1 39.57 -24.87 -92.01
CA MET A 1 38.33 -24.13 -91.73
C MET A 1 37.33 -25.06 -91.08
N LYS A 2 37.20 -25.00 -89.75
CA LYS A 2 35.97 -25.26 -88.98
C LYS A 2 36.23 -24.91 -87.52
N THR A 3 35.22 -24.29 -86.96
CA THR A 3 35.16 -23.41 -85.80
C THR A 3 34.62 -24.14 -84.57
N TYR A 4 35.01 -23.64 -83.39
CA TYR A 4 34.36 -23.64 -82.05
C TYR A 4 33.55 -24.85 -81.58
N TYR A 5 33.81 -25.31 -80.34
CA TYR A 5 32.92 -25.11 -79.18
C TYR A 5 33.70 -25.41 -77.89
N GLU A 6 33.69 -24.46 -76.95
CA GLU A 6 34.04 -24.68 -75.55
C GLU A 6 32.99 -25.62 -74.93
N GLU A 7 33.41 -26.79 -74.46
CA GLU A 7 32.65 -27.53 -73.45
C GLU A 7 33.19 -27.11 -72.08
N ILE A 8 32.53 -26.14 -71.45
CA ILE A 8 32.62 -25.95 -70.00
C ILE A 8 31.93 -27.17 -69.41
N SER A 9 32.71 -28.15 -68.94
CA SER A 9 32.17 -29.25 -68.14
C SER A 9 31.49 -28.64 -66.92
N GLN A 10 30.19 -28.92 -66.76
CA GLN A 10 29.48 -28.72 -65.51
C GLN A 10 29.95 -29.77 -64.49
N ASP A 11 31.24 -29.77 -64.18
CA ASP A 11 31.81 -30.62 -63.16
C ASP A 11 31.34 -30.08 -61.80
N ASN A 12 30.29 -30.73 -61.31
CA ASN A 12 29.86 -30.88 -59.91
C ASN A 12 30.59 -29.97 -58.89
N ILE A 13 30.17 -28.71 -58.84
CA ILE A 13 30.60 -27.74 -57.80
C ILE A 13 30.13 -28.14 -56.39
N PHE A 14 29.38 -29.24 -56.27
CA PHE A 14 28.81 -29.75 -55.03
C PHE A 14 29.32 -31.15 -54.65
N GLU A 15 30.32 -31.69 -55.36
CA GLU A 15 30.92 -32.97 -54.98
C GLU A 15 31.74 -32.81 -53.69
N GLY A 16 31.16 -33.25 -52.57
CA GLY A 16 31.78 -33.18 -51.24
C GLY A 16 31.02 -32.32 -50.22
N VAL A 17 29.91 -31.68 -50.60
CA VAL A 17 29.06 -30.95 -49.64
C VAL A 17 27.95 -31.89 -49.13
N GLU A 18 28.17 -32.52 -47.98
CA GLU A 18 27.09 -33.19 -47.26
C GLU A 18 26.05 -32.15 -46.80
N LEU A 19 24.84 -32.25 -47.35
CA LEU A 19 23.72 -31.42 -46.93
C LEU A 19 23.29 -31.84 -45.52
N ALA A 20 23.23 -30.86 -44.61
CA ALA A 20 22.73 -31.05 -43.27
C ALA A 20 21.26 -31.49 -43.30
N THR A 21 20.97 -32.74 -42.92
CA THR A 21 19.61 -33.26 -42.78
C THR A 21 19.20 -33.29 -41.31
N PRO A 22 17.89 -33.44 -41.00
CA PRO A 22 17.40 -33.54 -39.61
C PRO A 22 18.00 -34.71 -38.81
N SER A 23 18.57 -35.71 -39.48
CA SER A 23 19.25 -36.85 -38.87
C SER A 23 20.72 -36.59 -38.52
N ASN A 24 21.34 -35.58 -39.14
CA ASN A 24 22.77 -35.28 -39.03
C ASN A 24 23.01 -33.94 -38.31
N THR A 25 21.93 -33.25 -37.98
CA THR A 25 21.93 -31.93 -37.35
C THR A 25 21.17 -32.06 -36.04
N ASP A 26 21.76 -31.55 -34.96
CA ASP A 26 21.08 -31.49 -33.67
C ASP A 26 19.88 -30.54 -33.78
N THR A 27 18.69 -31.11 -33.99
CA THR A 27 17.41 -30.40 -34.09
C THR A 27 16.77 -30.19 -32.72
N SER A 28 17.45 -30.56 -31.63
CA SER A 28 16.94 -30.29 -30.30
C SER A 28 16.85 -28.78 -30.09
N VAL A 29 15.69 -28.32 -29.64
CA VAL A 29 15.50 -26.94 -29.20
C VAL A 29 16.39 -26.77 -27.96
N LYS A 30 17.58 -26.19 -28.15
CA LYS A 30 18.35 -25.67 -27.03
C LYS A 30 17.55 -24.51 -26.45
N ASN A 31 16.81 -24.79 -25.38
CA ASN A 31 16.38 -23.76 -24.45
C ASN A 31 17.67 -23.12 -23.91
N MET A 32 18.14 -22.05 -24.57
CA MET A 32 19.19 -21.20 -24.04
C MET A 32 18.59 -20.48 -22.83
N ILE A 33 18.68 -21.12 -21.65
CA ILE A 33 18.60 -20.40 -20.40
C ILE A 33 19.85 -19.53 -20.38
N GLN A 34 19.67 -18.23 -20.63
CA GLN A 34 20.72 -17.23 -20.53
C GLN A 34 21.37 -17.38 -19.15
N ASN A 35 22.60 -17.90 -19.11
CA ASN A 35 23.40 -18.06 -17.88
C ASN A 35 23.90 -16.72 -17.31
N ASP A 36 23.48 -15.59 -17.88
CA ASP A 36 23.83 -14.24 -17.43
C ASP A 36 22.86 -13.69 -16.37
N ALA A 37 21.80 -14.43 -16.01
CA ALA A 37 20.90 -14.00 -14.96
C ALA A 37 21.60 -14.05 -13.58
N PRO A 38 21.66 -12.94 -12.82
CA PRO A 38 22.19 -12.96 -11.47
C PRO A 38 21.35 -13.87 -10.57
N SER A 39 21.97 -14.44 -9.54
CA SER A 39 21.24 -15.24 -8.56
C SER A 39 20.13 -14.42 -7.89
N MET A 40 18.95 -15.01 -7.66
CA MET A 40 17.87 -14.38 -6.90
C MET A 40 18.23 -14.00 -5.44
N LEU A 41 19.40 -14.43 -4.97
CA LEU A 41 19.94 -14.09 -3.65
C LEU A 41 20.98 -12.96 -3.71
N SER A 42 21.34 -12.49 -4.90
CA SER A 42 22.31 -11.42 -5.09
C SER A 42 21.67 -10.03 -4.94
N SER A 43 22.49 -9.02 -4.66
CA SER A 43 22.07 -7.62 -4.59
C SER A 43 21.51 -7.10 -5.91
N GLU A 44 22.09 -7.55 -7.03
CA GLU A 44 21.77 -7.11 -8.40
C GLU A 44 20.48 -7.74 -8.94
N TRP A 45 19.92 -8.73 -8.23
CA TRP A 45 18.72 -9.43 -8.68
C TRP A 45 17.53 -8.50 -8.93
N HIS A 46 17.33 -7.53 -8.04
CA HIS A 46 16.21 -6.60 -8.15
C HIS A 46 16.26 -5.84 -9.47
N ASP A 47 17.41 -5.26 -9.78
CA ASP A 47 17.60 -4.41 -10.95
C ASP A 47 17.46 -5.25 -12.23
N TYR A 48 18.06 -6.45 -12.25
CA TYR A 48 17.86 -7.41 -13.32
C TYR A 48 16.38 -7.79 -13.50
N ALA A 49 15.68 -8.18 -12.44
CA ALA A 49 14.28 -8.59 -12.52
C ALA A 49 13.37 -7.46 -13.02
N MET A 50 13.66 -6.21 -12.67
CA MET A 50 12.94 -5.04 -13.18
C MET A 50 13.12 -4.84 -14.69
N THR A 51 14.24 -5.27 -15.29
CA THR A 51 14.42 -5.22 -16.76
C THR A 51 13.55 -6.22 -17.53
N LEU A 52 12.99 -7.23 -16.86
CA LEU A 52 12.15 -8.24 -17.50
C LEU A 52 10.71 -7.74 -17.78
N PHE A 53 10.32 -6.62 -17.17
CA PHE A 53 9.00 -6.01 -17.35
C PHE A 53 8.97 -5.15 -18.62
N HIS A 54 7.85 -5.19 -19.34
CA HIS A 54 7.63 -4.26 -20.43
C HIS A 54 7.28 -2.87 -19.88
N GLU A 55 7.58 -1.80 -20.61
CA GLU A 55 7.31 -0.42 -20.17
C GLU A 55 5.82 -0.20 -19.84
N SER A 56 4.91 -0.83 -20.58
CA SER A 56 3.46 -0.76 -20.31
C SER A 56 3.01 -1.53 -19.06
N GLU A 57 3.89 -2.34 -18.47
CA GLU A 57 3.64 -3.11 -17.24
C GLU A 57 4.19 -2.39 -16.01
N ILE A 58 4.78 -1.20 -16.17
CA ILE A 58 5.33 -0.37 -15.10
C ILE A 58 4.56 0.94 -15.03
N VAL A 59 4.13 1.32 -13.83
CA VAL A 59 3.49 2.61 -13.54
C VAL A 59 4.23 3.25 -12.37
N ASP A 60 4.71 4.49 -12.56
CA ASP A 60 5.46 5.24 -11.55
C ASP A 60 6.67 4.48 -10.97
N GLY A 61 7.31 3.62 -11.79
CA GLY A 61 8.44 2.78 -11.35
C GLY A 61 8.04 1.49 -10.61
N HIS A 62 6.74 1.21 -10.52
CA HIS A 62 6.19 0.03 -9.84
C HIS A 62 5.54 -0.93 -10.85
N PRO A 63 5.78 -2.25 -10.75
CA PRO A 63 5.20 -3.21 -11.66
C PRO A 63 3.70 -3.43 -11.38
N LEU A 64 2.93 -3.61 -12.44
CA LEU A 64 1.53 -4.05 -12.41
C LEU A 64 1.45 -5.56 -12.16
N VAL A 65 0.34 -6.01 -11.57
CA VAL A 65 0.05 -7.43 -11.32
C VAL A 65 0.12 -8.28 -12.59
N ALA A 66 -0.30 -7.71 -13.73
CA ALA A 66 -0.25 -8.39 -15.02
C ALA A 66 1.19 -8.71 -15.45
N GLY A 67 2.10 -7.73 -15.31
CA GLY A 67 3.52 -7.94 -15.55
C GLY A 67 4.14 -8.88 -14.53
N LEU A 68 3.76 -8.77 -13.25
CA LEU A 68 4.23 -9.67 -12.19
C LEU A 68 3.88 -11.12 -12.51
N ARG A 69 2.68 -11.39 -13.03
CA ARG A 69 2.25 -12.74 -13.40
C ARG A 69 3.10 -13.30 -14.54
N ARG A 70 3.29 -12.51 -15.60
CA ARG A 70 4.10 -12.90 -16.76
C ARG A 70 5.57 -13.14 -16.37
N VAL A 71 6.19 -12.18 -15.69
CA VAL A 71 7.60 -12.27 -15.30
C VAL A 71 7.82 -13.40 -14.29
N ALA A 72 6.89 -13.64 -13.37
CA ALA A 72 6.96 -14.78 -12.46
C ALA A 72 6.97 -16.13 -13.21
N GLU A 73 6.13 -16.28 -14.24
CA GLU A 73 6.15 -17.51 -15.05
C GLU A 73 7.43 -17.68 -15.86
N VAL A 74 8.01 -16.58 -16.35
CA VAL A 74 9.31 -16.59 -17.04
C VAL A 74 10.45 -17.03 -16.11
N VAL A 75 10.45 -16.55 -14.86
CA VAL A 75 11.56 -16.78 -13.91
C VAL A 75 11.43 -18.09 -13.16
N LEU A 76 10.22 -18.41 -12.68
CA LEU A 76 9.98 -19.54 -11.76
C LEU A 76 9.31 -20.73 -12.44
N GLY A 77 8.82 -20.56 -13.66
CA GLY A 77 8.05 -21.56 -14.40
C GLY A 77 6.53 -21.39 -14.25
N PRO A 78 5.73 -22.28 -14.84
CA PRO A 78 4.28 -22.10 -14.93
C PRO A 78 3.57 -22.00 -13.58
N ILE A 79 2.62 -21.08 -13.46
CA ILE A 79 1.70 -21.02 -12.31
C ILE A 79 0.62 -22.10 -12.52
N ILE A 80 0.48 -23.01 -11.56
CA ILE A 80 -0.53 -24.08 -11.58
C ILE A 80 -1.77 -23.73 -10.77
N PHE A 81 -1.65 -22.77 -9.85
CA PHE A 81 -2.77 -22.23 -9.09
C PHE A 81 -2.53 -20.75 -8.80
N SER A 82 -3.54 -19.92 -9.06
CA SER A 82 -3.58 -18.52 -8.66
C SER A 82 -5.00 -18.17 -8.27
N GLY A 83 -5.24 -17.85 -7.00
CA GLY A 83 -6.57 -17.47 -6.56
C GLY A 83 -6.68 -17.10 -5.08
N PRO A 84 -7.80 -16.44 -4.71
CA PRO A 84 -8.11 -16.18 -3.32
C PRO A 84 -8.43 -17.49 -2.61
N THR A 85 -7.74 -17.75 -1.49
CA THR A 85 -8.00 -18.91 -0.63
C THR A 85 -8.93 -18.57 0.52
N GLN A 86 -9.00 -17.30 0.91
CA GLN A 86 -9.94 -16.83 1.92
C GLN A 86 -10.32 -15.38 1.62
N VAL A 87 -11.62 -15.09 1.69
CA VAL A 87 -12.17 -13.76 1.46
C VAL A 87 -12.97 -13.34 2.68
N PHE A 88 -12.60 -12.19 3.25
CA PHE A 88 -13.36 -11.48 4.26
C PHE A 88 -14.00 -10.27 3.56
N PRO A 89 -15.26 -10.39 3.11
CA PRO A 89 -15.94 -9.29 2.45
C PRO A 89 -16.24 -8.17 3.43
N VAL A 90 -16.59 -7.01 2.88
CA VAL A 90 -17.06 -5.87 3.67
C VAL A 90 -18.28 -6.28 4.49
N GLN A 91 -18.22 -6.05 5.80
CA GLN A 91 -19.34 -6.31 6.71
C GLN A 91 -20.13 -5.02 6.96
N ARG A 92 -21.43 -5.14 7.19
CA ARG A 92 -22.30 -3.97 7.45
C ARG A 92 -21.90 -3.16 8.69
N GLU A 93 -21.30 -3.83 9.67
CA GLU A 93 -20.84 -3.22 10.92
C GLU A 93 -19.45 -2.58 10.79
N ASP A 94 -18.75 -2.81 9.67
CA ASP A 94 -17.45 -2.21 9.45
C ASP A 94 -17.59 -0.80 8.86
N HIS A 95 -17.46 0.19 9.73
CA HIS A 95 -17.58 1.61 9.40
C HIS A 95 -16.62 2.10 8.31
N HIS A 96 -15.57 1.35 7.99
CA HIS A 96 -14.55 1.75 7.00
C HIS A 96 -14.63 0.97 5.69
N GLY A 97 -15.59 0.06 5.55
CA GLY A 97 -15.79 -0.70 4.32
C GLY A 97 -14.61 -1.60 3.97
N ARG A 98 -13.96 -2.26 4.95
CA ARG A 98 -12.76 -3.06 4.71
C ARG A 98 -13.09 -4.43 4.17
N ALA A 99 -12.44 -4.78 3.07
CA ALA A 99 -12.30 -6.14 2.61
C ALA A 99 -10.88 -6.62 2.87
N THR A 100 -10.72 -7.89 3.27
CA THR A 100 -9.42 -8.56 3.40
C THR A 100 -9.42 -9.83 2.59
N VAL A 101 -8.40 -10.06 1.78
CA VAL A 101 -8.26 -11.27 0.96
C VAL A 101 -6.92 -11.91 1.22
N ILE A 102 -6.94 -13.22 1.46
CA ILE A 102 -5.77 -14.10 1.43
C ILE A 102 -5.72 -14.74 0.05
N PHE A 103 -4.60 -14.57 -0.63
CA PHE A 103 -4.38 -15.02 -1.99
C PHE A 103 -3.17 -15.96 -2.03
N THR A 104 -3.29 -17.04 -2.79
CA THR A 104 -2.21 -18.04 -2.94
C THR A 104 -1.84 -18.21 -4.40
N VAL A 105 -0.53 -18.30 -4.65
CA VAL A 105 0.06 -18.66 -5.94
C VAL A 105 0.92 -19.91 -5.75
N GLU A 106 0.72 -20.91 -6.59
CA GLU A 106 1.51 -22.15 -6.63
C GLU A 106 2.11 -22.33 -8.03
N PHE A 107 3.39 -22.68 -8.05
CA PHE A 107 4.16 -22.92 -9.28
C PHE A 107 4.34 -24.43 -9.50
N ALA A 108 4.49 -24.84 -10.77
CA ALA A 108 4.71 -26.23 -11.16
C ALA A 108 5.93 -26.88 -10.50
N ASN A 109 6.91 -26.08 -10.09
CA ASN A 109 8.12 -26.50 -9.38
C ASN A 109 7.90 -26.77 -7.87
N GLY A 110 6.66 -26.66 -7.37
CA GLY A 110 6.28 -26.90 -5.98
C GLY A 110 6.42 -25.69 -5.06
N MET A 111 6.87 -24.53 -5.57
CA MET A 111 6.92 -23.30 -4.78
C MET A 111 5.51 -22.75 -4.55
N LYS A 112 5.23 -22.35 -3.31
CA LYS A 112 3.93 -21.81 -2.89
C LYS A 112 4.13 -20.53 -2.11
N TYR A 113 3.40 -19.50 -2.51
CA TYR A 113 3.41 -18.19 -1.88
C TYR A 113 1.98 -17.79 -1.54
N ALA A 114 1.76 -17.37 -0.31
CA ALA A 114 0.47 -16.84 0.13
C ALA A 114 0.69 -15.47 0.75
N GLU A 115 -0.18 -14.52 0.42
CA GLU A 115 -0.16 -13.16 0.95
C GLU A 115 -1.56 -12.67 1.27
N VAL A 116 -1.61 -11.63 2.08
CA VAL A 116 -2.85 -10.95 2.48
C VAL A 116 -2.79 -9.48 2.08
N ALA A 117 -3.92 -8.96 1.62
CA ALA A 117 -4.10 -7.53 1.45
C ALA A 117 -5.49 -7.08 1.88
N ASP A 118 -5.56 -5.83 2.30
CA ASP A 118 -6.76 -5.11 2.68
C ASP A 118 -7.06 -3.99 1.68
N SER A 119 -8.34 -3.76 1.42
CA SER A 119 -8.81 -2.59 0.70
C SER A 119 -9.92 -1.94 1.51
N TRP A 120 -9.74 -0.66 1.80
CA TRP A 120 -10.69 0.19 2.51
C TRP A 120 -10.43 1.65 2.15
N GLU A 121 -11.33 2.54 2.57
CA GLU A 121 -11.36 3.94 2.14
C GLU A 121 -10.04 4.71 2.35
N GLY A 122 -9.29 4.42 3.41
CA GLY A 122 -8.05 5.14 3.71
C GLY A 122 -6.81 4.66 2.96
N ASN A 123 -6.85 3.48 2.33
CA ASN A 123 -5.69 2.89 1.65
C ASN A 123 -5.92 2.64 0.15
N THR A 124 -7.13 2.92 -0.34
CA THR A 124 -7.55 2.70 -1.73
C THR A 124 -8.10 4.01 -2.31
N ASP A 125 -7.85 4.27 -3.59
CA ASP A 125 -8.42 5.43 -4.29
C ASP A 125 -9.96 5.35 -4.31
N ASP A 126 -10.63 6.50 -4.19
CA ASP A 126 -12.10 6.60 -4.12
C ASP A 126 -12.80 5.89 -5.28
N MET A 127 -12.21 5.95 -6.48
CA MET A 127 -12.79 5.30 -7.67
C MET A 127 -12.84 3.77 -7.54
N PHE A 128 -11.92 3.19 -6.76
CA PHE A 128 -11.78 1.74 -6.61
C PHE A 128 -12.35 1.21 -5.30
N CYS A 129 -12.64 2.08 -4.32
CA CYS A 129 -13.25 1.71 -3.02
C CYS A 129 -14.58 0.96 -3.18
N ALA A 130 -15.36 1.21 -4.24
CA ALA A 130 -16.61 0.48 -4.51
C ALA A 130 -16.41 -1.02 -4.76
N PHE A 131 -15.19 -1.45 -5.08
CA PHE A 131 -14.84 -2.83 -5.40
C PHE A 131 -13.80 -3.40 -4.43
N ALA A 132 -13.93 -3.10 -3.13
CA ALA A 132 -12.94 -3.41 -2.09
C ALA A 132 -12.43 -4.87 -2.13
N VAL A 133 -13.30 -5.87 -2.30
CA VAL A 133 -12.89 -7.28 -2.38
C VAL A 133 -11.98 -7.55 -3.59
N ALA A 134 -12.34 -7.01 -4.76
CA ALA A 134 -11.56 -7.22 -5.98
C ALA A 134 -10.19 -6.53 -5.89
N ILE A 135 -10.15 -5.32 -5.32
CA ILE A 135 -8.91 -4.58 -5.10
C ILE A 135 -8.02 -5.30 -4.08
N ALA A 136 -8.59 -5.74 -2.95
CA ALA A 136 -7.87 -6.54 -1.96
C ALA A 136 -7.30 -7.81 -2.58
N SER A 137 -8.07 -8.52 -3.42
CA SER A 137 -7.60 -9.71 -4.13
C SER A 137 -6.43 -9.40 -5.06
N THR A 138 -6.53 -8.34 -5.87
CA THR A 138 -5.49 -7.95 -6.84
C THR A 138 -4.21 -7.54 -6.14
N ARG A 139 -4.31 -6.78 -5.04
CA ARG A 139 -3.16 -6.40 -4.20
C ARG A 139 -2.51 -7.60 -3.53
N ALA A 140 -3.30 -8.55 -3.03
CA ALA A 140 -2.79 -9.76 -2.41
C ALA A 140 -2.03 -10.65 -3.42
N GLU A 141 -2.55 -10.79 -4.64
CA GLU A 141 -1.85 -11.46 -5.74
C GLU A 141 -0.52 -10.76 -6.05
N ALA A 142 -0.54 -9.43 -6.23
CA ALA A 142 0.65 -8.66 -6.53
C ALA A 142 1.73 -8.81 -5.44
N ARG A 143 1.34 -8.81 -4.15
CA ARG A 143 2.25 -9.08 -3.02
C ARG A 143 2.86 -10.47 -3.09
N ALA A 144 2.06 -11.50 -3.37
CA ALA A 144 2.54 -12.89 -3.47
C ALA A 144 3.57 -13.03 -4.59
N LEU A 145 3.26 -12.52 -5.79
CA LEU A 145 4.14 -12.57 -6.96
C LEU A 145 5.42 -11.74 -6.75
N ARG A 146 5.31 -10.56 -6.13
CA ARG A 146 6.47 -9.73 -5.79
C ARG A 146 7.43 -10.45 -4.83
N LYS A 147 6.89 -11.16 -3.82
CA LYS A 147 7.68 -11.99 -2.90
C LYS A 147 8.29 -13.20 -3.59
N ALA A 148 7.55 -13.85 -4.50
CA ALA A 148 8.07 -14.94 -5.32
C ALA A 148 9.27 -14.48 -6.15
N LEU A 149 9.15 -13.32 -6.79
CA LEU A 149 10.19 -12.67 -7.58
C LEU A 149 11.26 -11.96 -6.75
N LYS A 150 11.14 -11.84 -5.42
CA LYS A 150 12.11 -11.14 -4.53
C LYS A 150 12.48 -9.72 -4.96
N ILE A 151 11.55 -8.98 -5.56
CA ILE A 151 11.79 -7.58 -5.95
C ILE A 151 11.38 -6.60 -4.83
N LYS A 152 12.10 -5.48 -4.76
CA LYS A 152 11.90 -4.41 -3.77
C LYS A 152 10.71 -3.52 -4.17
N GLY A 153 10.27 -2.66 -3.25
CA GLY A 153 9.16 -1.72 -3.49
C GLY A 153 7.77 -2.35 -3.39
N VAL A 154 6.73 -1.59 -3.72
CA VAL A 154 5.34 -2.09 -3.78
C VAL A 154 4.91 -2.31 -5.23
N ALA A 155 3.82 -3.04 -5.45
CA ALA A 155 3.18 -3.09 -6.77
C ALA A 155 2.37 -1.81 -7.03
N ALA A 156 2.11 -1.52 -8.31
CA ALA A 156 1.35 -0.33 -8.70
C ALA A 156 -0.06 -0.29 -8.08
N GLU A 157 -0.71 -1.45 -7.91
CA GLU A 157 -2.03 -1.58 -7.28
C GLU A 157 -2.03 -1.26 -5.77
N GLU A 158 -0.86 -1.12 -5.16
CA GLU A 158 -0.72 -0.69 -3.77
C GLU A 158 -0.46 0.81 -3.61
N LEU A 159 -0.21 1.52 -4.71
CA LEU A 159 -0.02 2.96 -4.68
C LEU A 159 -1.35 3.63 -4.37
N THR A 160 -1.32 4.51 -3.37
CA THR A 160 -2.44 5.38 -3.03
C THR A 160 -1.96 6.81 -2.99
N LYS A 161 -2.73 7.72 -3.58
CA LYS A 161 -2.48 9.17 -3.53
C LYS A 161 -2.92 9.77 -2.19
N LYS A 162 -3.61 9.00 -1.35
CA LYS A 162 -4.12 9.43 -0.05
C LYS A 162 -3.03 9.35 1.00
N ASP A 163 -3.04 10.31 1.93
CA ASP A 163 -2.22 10.22 3.14
C ASP A 163 -2.89 9.26 4.13
N THR A 164 -2.67 7.96 3.92
CA THR A 164 -3.21 6.90 4.78
C THR A 164 -2.81 7.10 6.24
N ALA A 165 -1.61 7.63 6.51
CA ALA A 165 -1.16 7.85 7.89
C ALA A 165 -1.96 8.96 8.58
N LYS A 166 -2.30 10.02 7.87
CA LYS A 166 -3.22 11.06 8.35
C LYS A 166 -4.63 10.51 8.56
N ILE A 167 -5.17 9.77 7.60
CA ILE A 167 -6.52 9.19 7.69
C ILE A 167 -6.63 8.22 8.88
N VAL A 168 -5.63 7.35 9.08
CA VAL A 168 -5.59 6.44 10.24
C VAL A 168 -5.51 7.22 11.55
N ARG A 169 -4.74 8.31 11.61
CA ARG A 169 -4.70 9.20 12.79
C ARG A 169 -6.08 9.81 13.07
N ASP A 170 -6.72 10.37 12.05
CA ASP A 170 -8.04 11.00 12.18
C ASP A 170 -9.12 9.98 12.62
N ILE A 171 -9.09 8.76 12.06
CA ILE A 171 -9.97 7.65 12.49
C ILE A 171 -9.65 7.22 13.93
N SER A 172 -8.38 7.11 14.30
CA SER A 172 -7.98 6.70 15.66
C SER A 172 -8.38 7.73 16.72
N ASN A 173 -8.31 9.02 16.39
CA ASN A 173 -8.79 10.10 17.25
C ASN A 173 -10.31 10.06 17.43
N THR A 174 -11.03 9.56 16.42
CA THR A 174 -12.48 9.38 16.47
C THR A 174 -12.88 8.14 17.31
N LYS A 175 -12.05 7.08 17.35
CA LYS A 175 -12.34 5.80 18.05
C LYS A 175 -12.24 5.83 19.58
N THR A 176 -11.80 6.93 20.20
CA THR A 176 -11.94 7.14 21.66
C THR A 176 -13.36 7.52 22.10
N SER A 177 -14.30 7.69 21.17
CA SER A 177 -15.71 7.93 21.45
C SER A 177 -16.50 6.63 21.26
N SER A 178 -16.51 5.77 22.29
CA SER A 178 -17.36 4.58 22.36
C SER A 178 -18.83 4.92 22.14
N GLU A 179 -19.48 4.09 21.33
CA GLU A 179 -20.91 4.00 21.00
C GLU A 179 -21.87 4.77 21.92
N GLY A 180 -22.43 5.83 21.36
CA GLY A 180 -23.51 6.62 21.93
C GLY A 180 -23.48 7.97 21.24
N GLU A 181 -24.34 8.13 20.22
CA GLU A 181 -24.58 9.36 19.44
C GLU A 181 -23.74 10.56 19.92
N TYR A 182 -22.49 10.66 19.46
CA TYR A 182 -21.64 11.80 19.80
C TYR A 182 -22.17 13.00 19.03
N ASN A 183 -23.14 13.67 19.63
CA ASN A 183 -23.61 14.94 19.13
C ASN A 183 -22.67 16.02 19.66
N ASP A 184 -21.76 16.50 18.79
CA ASP A 184 -20.80 17.58 19.00
C ASP A 184 -21.42 18.84 19.63
N GLN A 185 -22.71 19.08 19.38
CA GLN A 185 -23.48 20.22 19.90
C GLN A 185 -24.04 19.99 21.31
N SER A 186 -23.96 18.77 21.82
CA SER A 186 -24.33 18.45 23.19
C SER A 186 -23.42 19.17 24.16
N ARG A 187 -23.90 19.36 25.40
CA ARG A 187 -23.11 19.96 26.46
C ARG A 187 -21.90 19.10 26.82
N MET A 188 -20.80 19.77 27.14
CA MET A 188 -19.59 19.19 27.70
C MET A 188 -19.93 18.24 28.86
N SER A 189 -19.29 17.07 28.89
CA SER A 189 -19.49 16.09 29.96
C SER A 189 -18.75 16.47 31.24
N ASP A 190 -19.20 15.96 32.39
CA ASP A 190 -18.51 16.17 33.67
C ASP A 190 -17.07 15.62 33.66
N ALA A 191 -16.81 14.59 32.86
CA ALA A 191 -15.48 14.03 32.68
C ALA A 191 -14.55 15.02 31.95
N GLN A 192 -15.01 15.61 30.84
CA GLN A 192 -14.27 16.65 30.10
C GLN A 192 -14.02 17.86 31.01
N TYR A 193 -15.03 18.27 31.77
CA TYR A 193 -14.94 19.38 32.71
C TYR A 193 -13.88 19.17 33.79
N ASN A 194 -13.88 18.01 34.43
CA ASN A 194 -12.89 17.68 35.46
C ASN A 194 -11.48 17.56 34.88
N PHE A 195 -11.36 17.02 33.67
CA PHE A 195 -10.07 16.91 33.00
C PHE A 195 -9.47 18.30 32.73
N ILE A 196 -10.26 19.21 32.15
CA ILE A 196 -9.83 20.59 31.88
C ILE A 196 -9.39 21.29 33.17
N ASP A 197 -10.13 21.14 34.28
CA ASP A 197 -9.74 21.75 35.56
C ASP A 197 -8.41 21.26 36.11
N ILE A 198 -8.22 19.94 36.09
CA ILE A 198 -6.98 19.32 36.57
C ILE A 198 -5.81 19.83 35.73
N LYS A 199 -5.98 19.94 34.41
CA LYS A 199 -4.94 20.45 33.50
C LYS A 199 -4.67 21.93 33.69
N CYS A 200 -5.70 22.77 33.78
CA CYS A 200 -5.55 24.20 34.07
C CYS A 200 -4.83 24.41 35.41
N ARG A 201 -5.16 23.62 36.44
CA ARG A 201 -4.46 23.68 37.73
C ARG A 201 -3.00 23.24 37.64
N GLN A 202 -2.71 22.15 36.91
CA GLN A 202 -1.34 21.64 36.71
C GLN A 202 -0.45 22.61 35.93
N LEU A 203 -1.03 23.33 34.96
CA LEU A 203 -0.32 24.27 34.10
C LEU A 203 -0.39 25.73 34.59
N ASN A 204 -1.09 25.98 35.71
CA ASN A 204 -1.37 27.33 36.23
C ASN A 204 -2.04 28.26 35.21
N ILE A 205 -3.06 27.75 34.52
CA ILE A 205 -3.82 28.46 33.48
C ILE A 205 -5.19 28.88 34.02
N ASP A 206 -5.61 30.11 33.70
CA ASP A 206 -6.95 30.66 33.93
C ASP A 206 -7.95 30.06 32.92
N GLY A 207 -8.86 29.22 33.42
CA GLY A 207 -9.86 28.55 32.58
C GLY A 207 -10.79 29.54 31.86
N GLN A 208 -11.20 30.64 32.49
CA GLN A 208 -12.12 31.59 31.85
C GLN A 208 -11.48 32.26 30.64
N LYS A 209 -10.21 32.66 30.77
CA LYS A 209 -9.46 33.28 29.67
C LYS A 209 -9.20 32.28 28.56
N LEU A 210 -8.90 31.02 28.90
CA LEU A 210 -8.70 29.96 27.91
C LEU A 210 -9.96 29.72 27.07
N PHE A 211 -11.14 29.61 27.68
CA PHE A 211 -12.39 29.41 26.92
C PHE A 211 -12.72 30.60 26.00
N LYS A 212 -12.32 31.82 26.38
CA LYS A 212 -12.48 33.00 25.51
C LYS A 212 -11.66 32.92 24.22
N GLU A 213 -10.52 32.22 24.19
CA GLU A 213 -9.78 31.98 22.93
C GLU A 213 -10.63 31.21 21.90
N PHE A 214 -11.59 30.41 22.38
CA PHE A 214 -12.48 29.58 21.57
C PHE A 214 -13.86 30.21 21.37
N ASN A 215 -14.00 31.52 21.63
CA ASN A 215 -15.28 32.24 21.59
C ASN A 215 -16.38 31.59 22.45
N ALA A 216 -16.00 30.97 23.57
CA ALA A 216 -16.92 30.31 24.48
C ALA A 216 -16.90 30.95 25.86
N ASP A 217 -18.08 31.10 26.47
CA ASP A 217 -18.19 31.44 27.88
C ASP A 217 -17.88 30.21 28.71
N SER A 218 -16.95 30.35 29.66
CA SER A 218 -16.64 29.30 30.64
C SER A 218 -17.89 28.91 31.44
N GLY A 219 -18.15 27.61 31.58
CA GLY A 219 -19.26 27.11 32.40
C GLY A 219 -20.05 25.97 31.75
N LYS A 220 -21.28 25.74 32.24
CA LYS A 220 -22.13 24.58 31.86
C LYS A 220 -22.77 24.64 30.47
N LYS A 221 -22.49 25.69 29.67
CA LYS A 221 -23.06 25.90 28.33
C LYS A 221 -22.09 25.59 27.18
N VAL A 222 -20.87 25.16 27.48
CA VAL A 222 -19.87 24.80 26.47
C VAL A 222 -20.26 23.47 25.80
N SER A 223 -20.11 23.38 24.48
CA SER A 223 -20.37 22.15 23.72
C SER A 223 -19.23 21.14 23.89
N LYS A 224 -19.51 19.85 23.67
CA LYS A 224 -18.50 18.80 23.73
C LYS A 224 -17.35 19.05 22.76
N LYS A 225 -17.65 19.60 21.57
CA LYS A 225 -16.65 19.96 20.57
C LYS A 225 -15.66 21.01 21.09
N VAL A 226 -16.17 22.14 21.59
CA VAL A 226 -15.33 23.21 22.15
C VAL A 226 -14.51 22.68 23.34
N ALA A 227 -15.10 21.82 24.17
CA ALA A 227 -14.37 21.19 25.27
C ALA A 227 -13.20 20.31 24.78
N SER A 228 -13.40 19.55 23.70
CA SER A 228 -12.33 18.75 23.09
C SER A 228 -11.23 19.64 22.50
N ASP A 229 -11.59 20.72 21.78
CA ASP A 229 -10.62 21.67 21.21
C ASP A 229 -9.75 22.32 22.32
N VAL A 230 -10.37 22.65 23.46
CA VAL A 230 -9.68 23.18 24.65
C VAL A 230 -8.75 22.14 25.27
N ILE A 231 -9.16 20.87 25.32
CA ILE A 231 -8.33 19.77 25.84
C ILE A 231 -7.08 19.58 24.97
N ASP A 232 -7.23 19.63 23.65
CA ASP A 232 -6.10 19.51 22.73
C ASP A 232 -5.10 20.65 22.92
N ARG A 233 -5.59 21.89 23.06
CA ARG A 233 -4.76 23.05 23.38
C ARG A 233 -4.01 22.90 24.70
N LEU A 234 -4.66 22.36 25.74
CA LEU A 234 -4.01 22.09 27.03
C LEU A 234 -2.95 21.00 26.93
N ASN A 235 -3.16 19.99 26.08
CA ASN A 235 -2.16 18.96 25.83
C ASN A 235 -0.93 19.52 25.10
N ASP A 236 -1.13 20.46 24.17
CA ASP A 236 -0.03 21.18 23.51
C ASP A 236 0.79 22.01 24.50
N TYR A 237 0.12 22.77 25.37
CA TYR A 237 0.78 23.49 26.47
C TYR A 237 1.50 22.57 27.46
N GLN A 238 1.01 21.35 27.65
CA GLN A 238 1.70 20.36 28.48
C GLN A 238 3.00 19.87 27.83
N ARG A 239 3.03 19.74 26.49
CA ARG A 239 4.21 19.31 25.72
C ARG A 239 5.25 20.41 25.64
N ASP A 240 4.82 21.66 25.45
CA ASP A 240 5.68 22.83 25.45
C ASP A 240 5.14 23.92 26.38
N LYS A 241 5.60 23.91 27.64
CA LYS A 241 5.16 24.87 28.65
C LYS A 241 5.54 26.32 28.33
N ASN A 242 6.55 26.55 27.48
CA ASN A 242 6.96 27.90 27.10
C ASN A 242 6.00 28.53 26.08
N SER A 243 5.15 27.72 25.45
CA SER A 243 4.13 28.18 24.52
C SER A 243 2.89 28.76 25.20
N ILE A 244 2.79 28.70 26.54
CA ILE A 244 1.67 29.24 27.31
C ILE A 244 1.73 30.77 27.29
N PRO A 245 0.73 31.47 26.72
CA PRO A 245 0.67 32.92 26.73
C PRO A 245 0.60 33.48 28.15
N GLN A 246 1.30 34.59 28.40
CA GLN A 246 1.33 35.21 29.75
C GLN A 246 -0.05 35.66 30.21
N GLU A 247 -0.91 36.10 29.28
CA GLU A 247 -2.29 36.51 29.58
C GLU A 247 -3.13 35.37 30.18
N LEU A 248 -2.82 34.11 29.87
CA LEU A 248 -3.54 32.94 30.36
C LEU A 248 -3.07 32.47 31.73
N LEU A 249 -1.96 32.98 32.27
CA LEU A 249 -1.44 32.51 33.55
C LEU A 249 -2.28 32.98 34.74
N GLY A 250 -2.33 32.13 35.77
CA GLY A 250 -3.00 32.39 37.04
C GLY A 250 -4.31 31.61 37.17
N TYR A 251 -4.21 30.35 37.58
CA TYR A 251 -5.38 29.51 37.79
C TYR A 251 -6.37 30.12 38.79
N GLN A 252 -7.63 30.24 38.37
CA GLN A 252 -8.76 30.63 39.22
C GLN A 252 -9.74 29.47 39.26
N GLN A 253 -10.17 29.03 40.43
CA GLN A 253 -11.11 27.90 40.57
C GLN A 253 -12.57 28.27 40.23
N GLU A 254 -12.92 29.56 40.31
CA GLU A 254 -14.28 30.08 40.18
C GLU A 254 -14.87 30.00 38.76
N TRP A 255 -14.04 29.71 37.75
CA TRP A 255 -14.52 29.40 36.39
C TRP A 255 -15.48 28.21 36.35
N ARG A 256 -15.53 27.44 37.45
CA ARG A 256 -16.45 26.33 37.63
C ARG A 256 -17.88 26.71 38.03
N ASN A 257 -18.08 27.92 38.54
CA ASN A 257 -19.30 28.30 39.24
C ASN A 257 -20.17 29.28 38.43
N THR A 258 -19.76 29.62 37.21
CA THR A 258 -20.46 30.53 36.28
C THR A 258 -21.22 29.75 35.20
#